data_AF-A0A1S9RYL5-F1
#
_entry.id   AF-A0A1S9RYL5-F1
#
_cell.length_a   1.000
_cell.length_b   1.000
_cell.length_c   1.000
_cell.angle_alpha   90.00
_cell.angle_beta   90.00
_cell.angle_gamma   90.00
#
_symmetry.space_group_name_H-M   'P 1'
#
loop_
_entity.id
_entity.type
_entity.pdbx_description
1 polymer ?
#
loop_
_entity_poly.entity_id
_entity_poly.type
_entity_poly.pdbx_seq_one_letter_code
_entity_poly.pdbx_strand_id
1 'polypeptide(L)'
;MHSLLLALPTELLVAIFSRSSSLSHIANLAGTCKLLNKIWKEHISYIFNQVAPTTIPCYEDLRVLLDNQGHLAMSAQVLNVSDVGRLVTTSNNADELVTLFHDRVRVNAHWDPQVSRALSVSEETRFIRAHYKLWGLMLLDDAQQQKIIGSMNLEQSCLLADFLCVFDPWKIQDPKVQRVLQHNPAAHRLLQQKIRRQRNKDFLDQHGRAYRPMDFTPYERNGRYAWWCDIQQDIFRKMLTGTLFRTHLDNAEEYEEEDGSWR
;
A
#
# COMPACT_ATOMS: atom_id res chain seq x y z
N MET A 1 35.52 19.95 24.34
CA MET A 1 35.04 20.36 23.01
C MET A 1 33.57 20.74 23.12
N HIS A 2 33.22 22.01 22.89
CA HIS A 2 31.82 22.41 22.77
C HIS A 2 31.29 21.96 21.41
N SER A 3 30.22 21.18 21.40
CA SER A 3 29.54 20.80 20.15
C SER A 3 28.85 22.04 19.58
N LEU A 4 29.23 22.45 18.37
CA LEU A 4 28.63 23.59 17.66
C LEU A 4 27.12 23.41 17.46
N LEU A 5 26.66 22.16 17.33
CA LEU A 5 25.24 21.82 17.23
C LEU A 5 24.49 22.21 18.51
N LEU A 6 25.06 21.95 19.69
CA LEU A 6 24.40 22.22 20.97
C LEU A 6 24.39 23.71 21.34
N ALA A 7 25.14 24.54 20.62
CA ALA A 7 25.14 25.99 20.77
C ALA A 7 24.04 26.67 19.93
N LEU A 8 23.33 25.93 19.07
CA LEU A 8 22.26 26.48 18.25
C LEU A 8 21.02 26.81 19.11
N PRO A 9 20.26 27.86 18.76
CA PRO A 9 18.93 28.10 19.33
C PRO A 9 17.98 26.91 19.14
N THR A 10 17.03 26.76 20.07
CA THR A 10 16.04 25.67 20.06
C THR A 10 15.27 25.60 18.75
N GLU A 11 14.94 26.74 18.15
CA GLU A 11 14.21 26.85 16.89
C GLU A 11 14.98 26.19 15.74
N LEU A 12 16.32 26.37 15.70
CA LEU A 12 17.16 25.73 14.69
C LEU A 12 17.28 24.23 14.94
N LEU A 13 17.35 23.80 16.20
CA LEU A 13 17.36 22.37 16.56
C LEU A 13 16.04 21.69 16.17
N VAL A 14 14.90 22.33 16.43
CA VAL A 14 13.57 21.86 15.99
C VAL A 14 13.48 21.83 14.46
N ALA A 15 14.03 22.82 13.76
CA ALA A 15 14.08 22.82 12.30
C ALA A 15 14.93 21.67 11.75
N ILE A 16 16.08 21.37 12.37
CA ILE A 16 16.92 20.21 12.02
C ILE A 16 16.13 18.91 12.18
N PHE A 17 15.47 18.72 13.33
CA PHE A 17 14.60 17.56 13.55
C PHE A 17 13.50 17.46 12.49
N SER A 18 12.85 18.58 12.17
CA SER A 18 11.72 18.64 11.23
C SER A 18 12.11 18.42 9.76
N ARG A 19 13.42 18.46 9.45
CA ARG A 19 13.97 18.22 8.10
C ARG A 19 14.61 16.85 7.95
N SER A 20 14.50 15.99 8.95
CA SER A 20 15.01 14.62 8.89
C SER A 20 14.27 13.80 7.83
N SER A 21 15.02 12.97 7.10
CA SER A 21 14.50 12.08 6.06
C SER A 21 13.88 10.78 6.59
N SER A 22 14.00 10.51 7.89
CA SER A 22 13.41 9.33 8.52
C SER A 22 13.14 9.55 10.01
N LEU A 23 12.19 8.79 10.56
CA LEU A 23 11.90 8.76 12.00
C LEU A 23 13.06 8.12 12.80
N SER A 24 13.81 7.19 12.20
CA SER A 24 14.98 6.59 12.85
C SER A 24 16.12 7.60 13.02
N HIS A 25 16.37 8.47 12.04
CA HIS A 25 17.33 9.55 12.17
C HIS A 25 16.96 10.53 13.28
N ILE A 26 15.67 10.85 13.43
CA ILE A 26 15.16 11.68 14.53
C ILE A 26 15.42 11.01 15.88
N ALA A 27 15.06 9.73 16.00
CA ALA A 27 15.28 8.98 17.23
C ALA A 27 16.77 8.90 17.60
N ASN A 28 17.63 8.65 16.61
CA ASN A 28 19.08 8.63 16.79
C ASN A 28 19.62 10.00 17.22
N LEU A 29 19.19 11.09 16.56
CA LEU A 29 19.59 12.46 16.91
C LEU A 29 19.16 12.80 18.35
N ALA A 30 17.91 12.49 18.71
CA ALA A 30 17.40 12.68 20.06
C ALA A 30 18.09 11.79 21.10
N GLY A 31 18.67 10.66 20.68
CA GLY A 31 19.43 9.74 21.54
C GLY A 31 20.86 10.19 21.82
N THR A 32 21.41 11.13 21.05
CA THR A 32 22.82 11.53 21.18
C THR A 32 23.13 12.28 22.49
N CYS A 33 22.22 13.09 23.03
CA CYS A 33 22.43 13.80 24.29
C CYS A 33 21.13 14.21 24.99
N LYS A 34 21.22 14.53 26.29
CA LYS A 34 20.07 14.91 27.14
C LYS A 34 19.35 16.17 26.64
N LEU A 35 20.09 17.16 26.11
CA LEU A 35 19.50 18.40 25.60
C LEU A 35 18.62 18.13 24.37
N LEU A 36 19.15 17.40 23.39
CA LEU A 36 18.41 17.05 22.17
C LEU A 36 17.22 16.12 22.48
N ASN A 37 17.37 15.21 23.44
CA ASN A 37 16.26 14.39 23.93
C ASN A 37 15.13 15.23 24.54
N LYS A 38 15.50 16.26 25.33
CA LYS A 38 14.55 17.19 25.95
C LYS A 38 13.80 17.99 24.88
N ILE A 39 14.53 18.59 23.93
CA ILE A 39 13.93 19.35 22.82
C ILE A 39 13.00 18.46 21.98
N TRP A 40 13.43 17.24 21.65
CA TRP A 40 12.58 16.28 20.96
C TRP A 40 11.27 16.03 21.71
N LYS A 41 11.33 15.76 23.01
CA LYS A 41 10.13 15.51 23.83
C LYS A 41 9.20 16.72 23.93
N GLU A 42 9.77 17.92 24.10
CA GLU A 42 9.01 19.17 24.22
C GLU A 42 8.31 19.55 22.91
N HIS A 43 8.91 19.22 21.76
CA HIS A 43 8.41 19.61 20.44
C HIS A 43 7.95 18.43 19.58
N ILE A 44 7.73 17.25 20.18
CA ILE A 44 7.47 15.99 19.46
C ILE A 44 6.28 16.11 18.49
N SER A 45 5.17 16.69 18.94
CA SER A 45 3.96 16.87 18.12
C SER A 45 4.23 17.73 16.90
N TYR A 46 4.93 18.86 17.07
CA TYR A 46 5.28 19.75 15.96
C TYR A 46 6.21 19.07 14.96
N ILE A 47 7.32 18.50 15.45
CA ILE A 47 8.32 17.82 14.60
C ILE A 47 7.65 16.67 13.84
N PHE A 48 6.82 15.87 14.52
CA PHE A 48 6.17 14.72 13.91
C PHE A 48 5.17 15.12 12.83
N ASN A 49 4.36 16.18 13.05
CA ASN A 49 3.46 16.71 12.02
C ASN A 49 4.19 17.19 10.76
N GLN A 50 5.46 17.62 10.87
CA GLN A 50 6.27 18.02 9.71
C GLN A 50 6.86 16.82 8.96
N VAL A 51 7.27 15.79 9.69
CA VAL A 51 8.09 14.70 9.14
C VAL A 51 7.21 13.54 8.65
N ALA A 52 6.18 13.18 9.42
CA ALA A 52 5.32 12.03 9.17
C ALA A 52 4.76 11.94 7.74
N PRO A 53 4.27 13.02 7.10
CA PRO A 53 3.76 12.95 5.72
C PRO A 53 4.78 12.48 4.69
N THR A 54 6.07 12.70 4.96
CA THR A 54 7.17 12.33 4.05
C THR A 54 7.84 11.01 4.40
N THR A 55 7.76 10.57 5.66
CA THR A 55 8.50 9.39 6.13
C THR A 55 7.64 8.17 6.33
N ILE A 56 6.32 8.34 6.53
CA ILE A 56 5.40 7.22 6.71
C ILE A 56 4.82 6.86 5.33
N PRO A 57 4.99 5.60 4.87
CA PRO A 57 4.40 5.13 3.63
C PRO A 57 2.88 5.32 3.62
N CYS A 58 2.35 5.87 2.53
CA CYS A 58 0.90 6.07 2.34
C CYS A 58 0.23 6.80 3.52
N TYR A 59 0.86 7.85 4.06
CA TYR A 59 0.40 8.60 5.24
C TYR A 59 -1.09 8.96 5.20
N GLU A 60 -1.60 9.50 4.09
CA GLU A 60 -3.02 9.85 3.95
C GLU A 60 -3.96 8.64 4.11
N ASP A 61 -3.61 7.49 3.54
CA ASP A 61 -4.41 6.26 3.68
C ASP A 61 -4.35 5.73 5.13
N LEU A 62 -3.20 5.84 5.80
CA LEU A 62 -3.05 5.52 7.22
C LEU A 62 -3.94 6.43 8.09
N ARG A 63 -4.03 7.71 7.76
CA ARG A 63 -4.86 8.69 8.46
C ARG A 63 -6.35 8.34 8.36
N VAL A 64 -6.79 7.93 7.18
CA VAL A 64 -8.16 7.41 6.99
C VAL A 64 -8.40 6.16 7.84
N LEU A 65 -7.43 5.25 7.92
CA LEU A 65 -7.53 4.08 8.79
C LEU A 65 -7.67 4.46 10.27
N LEU A 66 -6.84 5.37 10.78
CA LEU A 66 -6.92 5.82 12.18
C LEU A 66 -8.23 6.56 12.50
N ASP A 67 -8.79 7.27 11.52
CA ASP A 67 -10.10 7.91 11.65
C ASP A 67 -11.22 6.86 11.72
N ASN A 68 -11.17 5.82 10.87
CA ASN A 68 -12.08 4.68 10.93
C ASN A 68 -11.95 3.90 12.24
N GLN A 69 -10.77 3.89 12.86
CA GLN A 69 -10.56 3.38 14.22
C GLN A 69 -11.08 4.33 15.31
N GLY A 70 -11.64 5.50 14.99
CA GLY A 70 -12.12 6.48 15.97
C GLY A 70 -11.00 6.99 16.87
N HIS A 71 -9.80 7.16 16.32
CA HIS A 71 -8.62 7.61 17.06
C HIS A 71 -8.23 9.02 16.70
N LEU A 72 -7.89 9.26 15.43
CA LEU A 72 -7.32 10.52 14.99
C LEU A 72 -7.98 10.93 13.67
N ALA A 73 -8.79 11.99 13.73
CA ALA A 73 -9.54 12.46 12.56
C ALA A 73 -8.59 12.83 11.43
N MET A 74 -8.97 12.53 10.18
CA MET A 74 -8.09 12.65 9.00
C MET A 74 -7.40 14.02 8.88
N SER A 75 -8.07 15.12 9.24
CA SER A 75 -7.53 16.50 9.17
C SER A 75 -6.92 17.03 10.47
N ALA A 76 -6.97 16.27 11.57
CA ALA A 76 -6.53 16.75 12.88
C ALA A 76 -5.00 16.68 13.04
N GLN A 77 -4.37 17.73 13.54
CA GLN A 77 -2.95 17.64 13.89
C GLN A 77 -2.70 16.59 14.97
N VAL A 78 -1.53 15.94 14.93
CA VAL A 78 -1.04 15.11 16.03
C VAL A 78 -0.76 16.02 17.22
N LEU A 79 -1.46 15.81 18.33
CA LEU A 79 -1.37 16.72 19.49
C LEU A 79 -0.52 16.13 20.62
N ASN A 80 -0.47 14.81 20.75
CA ASN A 80 0.18 14.14 21.88
C ASN A 80 1.02 12.92 21.45
N VAL A 81 1.83 12.42 22.39
CA VAL A 81 2.72 11.27 22.19
C VAL A 81 1.94 9.96 21.90
N SER A 82 0.72 9.82 22.41
CA SER A 82 -0.12 8.65 22.15
C SER A 82 -0.50 8.57 20.66
N ASP A 83 -0.86 9.70 20.06
CA ASP A 83 -1.18 9.81 18.64
C ASP A 83 0.04 9.47 17.77
N VAL A 84 1.23 9.96 18.15
CA VAL A 84 2.51 9.59 17.52
C VAL A 84 2.72 8.08 17.61
N GLY A 85 2.58 7.51 18.81
CA GLY A 85 2.75 6.07 19.03
C GLY A 85 1.81 5.24 18.18
N ARG A 86 0.55 5.68 18.01
CA ARG A 86 -0.44 5.01 17.14
C ARG A 86 -0.03 5.05 15.69
N LEU A 87 0.32 6.22 15.15
CA LEU A 87 0.76 6.37 13.76
C LEU A 87 1.97 5.46 13.47
N VAL A 88 2.97 5.46 14.34
CA VAL A 88 4.17 4.62 14.17
C VAL A 88 3.82 3.12 14.28
N THR A 89 3.04 2.72 15.28
CA THR A 89 2.69 1.30 15.48
C THR A 89 1.87 0.77 14.31
N THR A 90 0.85 1.52 13.86
CA THR A 90 0.01 1.13 12.72
C THR A 90 0.80 1.15 11.40
N SER A 91 1.78 2.06 11.25
CA SER A 91 2.72 2.03 10.14
C SER A 91 3.57 0.75 10.14
N ASN A 92 4.19 0.42 11.28
CA ASN A 92 5.03 -0.77 11.42
C ASN A 92 4.27 -2.07 11.14
N ASN A 93 2.97 -2.14 11.48
CA ASN A 93 2.13 -3.29 11.12
C ASN A 93 2.04 -3.48 9.60
N ALA A 94 2.07 -2.40 8.80
CA ALA A 94 2.10 -2.52 7.35
C ALA A 94 3.44 -3.07 6.84
N ASP A 95 4.55 -2.63 7.42
CA ASP A 95 5.89 -3.14 7.10
C ASP A 95 6.02 -4.63 7.47
N GLU A 96 5.42 -5.05 8.58
CA GLU A 96 5.33 -6.46 8.96
C GLU A 96 4.52 -7.28 7.94
N LEU A 97 3.41 -6.73 7.42
CA LEU A 97 2.61 -7.39 6.38
C LEU A 97 3.39 -7.55 5.05
N VAL A 98 4.22 -6.57 4.69
CA VAL A 98 5.14 -6.67 3.54
C VAL A 98 6.14 -7.79 3.75
N THR A 99 6.75 -7.86 4.94
CA THR A 99 7.70 -8.92 5.29
C THR A 99 7.04 -10.31 5.23
N LEU A 100 5.85 -10.45 5.81
CA LEU A 100 5.06 -11.68 5.78
C LEU A 100 4.67 -12.10 4.37
N PHE A 101 4.37 -11.13 3.50
CA PHE A 101 4.12 -11.39 2.09
C PHE A 101 5.38 -11.99 1.43
N HIS A 102 6.56 -11.38 1.59
CA HIS A 102 7.80 -11.91 1.01
C HIS A 102 8.13 -13.31 1.54
N ASP A 103 7.96 -13.56 2.84
CA ASP A 103 8.16 -14.88 3.43
C ASP A 103 7.20 -15.92 2.83
N ARG A 104 5.92 -15.56 2.67
CA ARG A 104 4.90 -16.45 2.10
C ARG A 104 5.19 -16.79 0.64
N VAL A 105 5.56 -15.79 -0.17
CA VAL A 105 5.88 -15.99 -1.59
C VAL A 105 7.19 -16.75 -1.75
N ARG A 106 8.18 -16.57 -0.87
CA ARG A 106 9.42 -17.37 -0.88
C ARG A 106 9.14 -18.85 -0.66
N VAL A 107 8.27 -19.20 0.29
CA VAL A 107 7.91 -20.60 0.60
C VAL A 107 7.00 -21.19 -0.47
N ASN A 108 6.12 -20.37 -1.05
CA ASN A 108 5.08 -20.79 -1.99
C ASN A 108 5.29 -20.21 -3.39
N ALA A 109 6.53 -20.22 -3.88
CA ALA A 109 6.93 -19.57 -5.13
C ALA A 109 6.22 -20.10 -6.40
N HIS A 110 5.42 -21.16 -6.28
CA HIS A 110 4.64 -21.78 -7.35
C HIS A 110 3.13 -21.47 -7.29
N TRP A 111 2.65 -20.76 -6.26
CA TRP A 111 1.22 -20.53 -6.05
C TRP A 111 0.65 -19.45 -6.96
N ASP A 112 1.49 -18.49 -7.36
CA ASP A 112 1.18 -17.52 -8.38
C ASP A 112 2.48 -17.12 -9.10
N PRO A 113 2.77 -17.68 -10.29
CA PRO A 113 4.00 -17.34 -11.02
C PRO A 113 4.04 -15.88 -11.48
N GLN A 114 2.93 -15.15 -11.34
CA GLN A 114 2.75 -13.80 -11.87
C GLN A 114 2.89 -12.72 -10.80
N VAL A 115 2.90 -13.11 -9.52
CA VAL A 115 3.21 -12.22 -8.40
C VAL A 115 4.72 -12.25 -8.18
N SER A 116 5.36 -11.08 -8.25
CA SER A 116 6.80 -10.98 -8.03
C SER A 116 7.18 -11.54 -6.65
N ARG A 117 8.31 -12.27 -6.60
CA ARG A 117 8.88 -12.78 -5.35
C ARG A 117 9.30 -11.68 -4.39
N ALA A 118 9.59 -10.50 -4.94
CA ALA A 118 9.91 -9.30 -4.19
C ALA A 118 9.10 -8.15 -4.77
N LEU A 119 8.40 -7.42 -3.91
CA LEU A 119 7.65 -6.23 -4.33
C LEU A 119 8.64 -5.16 -4.80
N SER A 120 8.37 -4.55 -5.95
CA SER A 120 9.01 -3.28 -6.31
C SER A 120 8.55 -2.16 -5.35
N VAL A 121 9.21 -1.01 -5.38
CA VAL A 121 8.81 0.18 -4.59
C VAL A 121 7.36 0.60 -4.91
N SER A 122 6.95 0.53 -6.17
CA SER A 122 5.59 0.84 -6.61
C SER A 122 4.58 -0.20 -6.16
N GLU A 123 4.94 -1.50 -6.23
CA GLU A 123 4.08 -2.58 -5.76
C GLU A 123 3.90 -2.54 -4.25
N GLU A 124 4.96 -2.29 -3.49
CA GLU A 124 4.93 -2.13 -2.03
C GLU A 124 4.03 -0.95 -1.64
N THR A 125 4.15 0.19 -2.33
CA THR A 125 3.26 1.34 -2.12
C THR A 125 1.78 0.97 -2.35
N ARG A 126 1.47 0.26 -3.45
CA ARG A 126 0.11 -0.20 -3.73
C ARG A 126 -0.36 -1.23 -2.70
N PHE A 127 0.52 -2.11 -2.26
CA PHE A 127 0.27 -3.13 -1.25
C PHE A 127 -0.10 -2.48 0.09
N ILE A 128 0.73 -1.57 0.61
CA ILE A 128 0.48 -0.85 1.87
C ILE A 128 -0.84 -0.07 1.80
N ARG A 129 -1.05 0.70 0.73
CA ARG A 129 -2.29 1.45 0.50
C ARG A 129 -3.52 0.54 0.54
N ALA A 130 -3.48 -0.59 -0.17
CA ALA A 130 -4.59 -1.52 -0.21
C ALA A 130 -4.84 -2.16 1.16
N HIS A 131 -3.79 -2.48 1.92
CA HIS A 131 -3.93 -3.02 3.27
C HIS A 131 -4.58 -2.02 4.22
N TYR A 132 -4.20 -0.75 4.20
CA TYR A 132 -4.88 0.28 5.00
C TYR A 132 -6.36 0.41 4.65
N LYS A 133 -6.70 0.38 3.36
CA LYS A 133 -8.10 0.45 2.91
C LYS A 133 -8.91 -0.78 3.35
N LEU A 134 -8.39 -1.99 3.14
CA LEU A 134 -9.06 -3.22 3.53
C LEU A 134 -9.21 -3.34 5.05
N TRP A 135 -8.16 -2.98 5.80
CA TRP A 135 -8.20 -2.89 7.24
C TRP A 135 -9.25 -1.89 7.70
N GLY A 136 -9.27 -0.69 7.15
CA GLY A 136 -10.27 0.33 7.46
C GLY A 136 -11.69 -0.19 7.21
N LEU A 137 -11.94 -0.80 6.05
CA LEU A 137 -13.26 -1.37 5.71
C LEU A 137 -13.71 -2.45 6.69
N MET A 138 -12.80 -3.30 7.18
CA MET A 138 -13.13 -4.32 8.17
C MET A 138 -13.62 -3.76 9.51
N LEU A 139 -13.25 -2.53 9.84
CA LEU A 139 -13.62 -1.88 11.09
C LEU A 139 -14.97 -1.16 11.02
N LEU A 140 -15.49 -0.95 9.81
CA LEU A 140 -16.74 -0.24 9.58
C LEU A 140 -17.95 -1.17 9.68
N ASP A 141 -19.10 -0.60 9.99
CA ASP A 141 -20.37 -1.32 9.95
C ASP A 141 -20.81 -1.65 8.51
N ASP A 142 -21.83 -2.49 8.38
CA ASP A 142 -22.30 -2.98 7.08
C ASP A 142 -22.75 -1.85 6.13
N ALA A 143 -23.42 -0.84 6.68
CA ALA A 143 -23.96 0.29 5.91
C ALA A 143 -22.84 1.23 5.43
N GLN A 144 -21.87 1.52 6.30
CA GLN A 144 -20.68 2.28 5.98
C GLN A 144 -19.81 1.57 4.94
N GLN A 145 -19.61 0.26 5.10
CA GLN A 145 -18.93 -0.57 4.10
C GLN A 145 -19.63 -0.46 2.74
N GLN A 146 -20.95 -0.65 2.71
CA GLN A 146 -21.72 -0.61 1.46
C GLN A 146 -21.65 0.78 0.80
N LYS A 147 -21.70 1.86 1.58
CA LYS A 147 -21.55 3.23 1.09
C LYS A 147 -20.18 3.45 0.44
N ILE A 148 -19.09 3.07 1.12
CA ILE A 148 -17.73 3.26 0.61
C ILE A 148 -17.50 2.39 -0.62
N ILE A 149 -17.85 1.10 -0.54
CA ILE A 149 -17.71 0.15 -1.65
C ILE A 149 -18.50 0.65 -2.87
N GLY A 150 -19.76 1.07 -2.69
CA GLY A 150 -20.59 1.59 -3.77
C GLY A 150 -20.12 2.92 -4.38
N SER A 151 -19.18 3.62 -3.72
CA SER A 151 -18.55 4.86 -4.24
C SER A 151 -17.20 4.62 -4.92
N MET A 152 -16.66 3.40 -4.88
CA MET A 152 -15.40 3.07 -5.52
C MET A 152 -15.54 3.12 -7.04
N ASN A 153 -14.50 3.57 -7.72
CA ASN A 153 -14.43 3.39 -9.17
C ASN A 153 -14.04 1.92 -9.50
N LEU A 154 -14.24 1.54 -10.77
CA LEU A 154 -13.95 0.18 -11.22
C LEU A 154 -12.49 -0.23 -10.95
N GLU A 155 -11.53 0.67 -11.19
CA GLU A 155 -10.11 0.45 -10.93
C GLU A 155 -9.84 0.08 -9.46
N GLN A 156 -10.37 0.87 -8.51
CA GLN A 156 -10.24 0.63 -7.08
C GLN A 156 -10.87 -0.70 -6.68
N SER A 157 -12.05 -1.01 -7.20
CA SER A 157 -12.75 -2.26 -6.91
C SER A 157 -11.99 -3.48 -7.45
N CYS A 158 -11.35 -3.37 -8.62
CA CYS A 158 -10.45 -4.40 -9.17
C CYS A 158 -9.22 -4.60 -8.30
N LEU A 159 -8.51 -3.50 -7.98
CA LEU A 159 -7.31 -3.55 -7.15
C LEU A 159 -7.58 -4.18 -5.78
N LEU A 160 -8.60 -3.72 -5.05
CA LEU A 160 -8.93 -4.25 -3.73
C LEU A 160 -9.42 -5.70 -3.80
N ALA A 161 -10.17 -6.08 -4.83
CA ALA A 161 -10.64 -7.46 -5.01
C ALA A 161 -9.49 -8.47 -5.20
N ASP A 162 -8.39 -8.02 -5.80
CA ASP A 162 -7.20 -8.83 -6.01
C ASP A 162 -6.33 -8.90 -4.74
N PHE A 163 -6.15 -7.77 -4.05
CA PHE A 163 -5.41 -7.74 -2.79
C PHE A 163 -6.06 -8.59 -1.69
N LEU A 164 -7.38 -8.80 -1.72
CA LEU A 164 -8.07 -9.72 -0.81
C LEU A 164 -7.60 -11.18 -0.90
N CYS A 165 -6.85 -11.57 -1.93
CA CYS A 165 -6.21 -12.89 -2.02
C CYS A 165 -4.92 -12.99 -1.19
N VAL A 166 -4.25 -11.87 -0.95
CA VAL A 166 -2.98 -11.79 -0.19
C VAL A 166 -3.14 -11.09 1.16
N PHE A 167 -4.31 -10.49 1.42
CA PHE A 167 -4.68 -9.87 2.68
C PHE A 167 -5.01 -10.92 3.74
N ASP A 168 -4.19 -11.00 4.79
CA ASP A 168 -4.43 -11.87 5.96
C ASP A 168 -4.68 -11.01 7.22
N PRO A 169 -5.95 -10.78 7.59
CA PRO A 169 -6.27 -9.91 8.72
C PRO A 169 -5.93 -10.52 10.08
N TRP A 170 -5.67 -11.84 10.15
CA TRP A 170 -5.22 -12.48 11.40
C TRP A 170 -3.80 -12.09 11.79
N LYS A 171 -3.03 -11.54 10.84
CA LYS A 171 -1.68 -11.03 11.07
C LYS A 171 -1.65 -9.58 11.54
N ILE A 172 -2.78 -8.89 11.48
CA ILE A 172 -2.88 -7.50 11.91
C ILE A 172 -2.91 -7.46 13.45
N GLN A 173 -1.90 -6.83 14.04
CA GLN A 173 -1.82 -6.60 15.49
C GLN A 173 -2.71 -5.42 15.92
N ASP A 174 -4.02 -5.52 15.66
CA ASP A 174 -5.03 -4.54 16.05
C ASP A 174 -6.13 -5.18 16.90
N PRO A 175 -6.31 -4.78 18.17
CA PRO A 175 -7.35 -5.32 19.04
C PRO A 175 -8.78 -5.16 18.51
N LYS A 176 -9.06 -4.16 17.65
CA LYS A 176 -10.37 -3.99 17.02
C LYS A 176 -10.58 -5.02 15.91
N VAL A 177 -9.59 -5.22 15.04
CA VAL A 177 -9.66 -6.25 13.99
C VAL A 177 -9.79 -7.64 14.60
N GLN A 178 -9.00 -7.93 15.64
CA GLN A 178 -9.07 -9.21 16.35
C GLN A 178 -10.47 -9.45 16.94
N ARG A 179 -11.10 -8.42 17.53
CA ARG A 179 -12.48 -8.52 18.01
C ARG A 179 -13.49 -8.79 16.89
N VAL A 180 -13.35 -8.11 15.76
CA VAL A 180 -14.19 -8.36 14.57
C VAL A 180 -14.05 -9.82 14.12
N LEU A 181 -12.82 -10.33 14.03
CA LEU A 181 -12.54 -11.69 13.61
C LEU A 181 -12.98 -12.76 14.62
N GLN A 182 -12.89 -12.47 15.92
CA GLN A 182 -13.39 -13.36 16.97
C GLN A 182 -14.92 -13.48 16.93
N HIS A 183 -15.62 -12.37 16.69
CA HIS A 183 -17.08 -12.38 16.58
C HIS A 183 -17.57 -12.96 15.24
N ASN A 184 -16.87 -12.65 14.15
CA ASN A 184 -17.18 -13.13 12.81
C ASN A 184 -15.89 -13.53 12.06
N PRO A 185 -15.45 -14.79 12.19
CA PRO A 185 -14.25 -15.29 11.51
C PRO A 185 -14.31 -15.19 9.98
N ALA A 186 -15.53 -15.13 9.42
CA ALA A 186 -15.77 -15.00 7.99
C ALA A 186 -15.84 -13.54 7.50
N ALA A 187 -15.66 -12.54 8.38
CA ALA A 187 -15.80 -11.11 8.02
C ALA A 187 -14.97 -10.72 6.79
N HIS A 188 -13.72 -11.18 6.70
CA HIS A 188 -12.85 -10.89 5.56
C HIS A 188 -13.36 -11.51 4.25
N ARG A 189 -13.96 -12.72 4.29
CA ARG A 189 -14.57 -13.37 3.13
C ARG A 189 -15.84 -12.66 2.69
N LEU A 190 -16.64 -12.19 3.66
CA LEU A 190 -17.84 -11.39 3.37
C LEU A 190 -17.46 -10.06 2.71
N LEU A 191 -16.44 -9.37 3.23
CA LEU A 191 -15.88 -8.17 2.60
C LEU A 191 -15.41 -8.47 1.17
N GLN A 192 -14.72 -9.59 0.96
CA GLN A 192 -14.30 -10.04 -0.36
C GLN A 192 -15.48 -10.25 -1.32
N GLN A 193 -16.57 -10.85 -0.86
CA GLN A 193 -17.77 -11.01 -1.66
C GLN A 193 -18.40 -9.66 -2.03
N LYS A 194 -18.49 -8.71 -1.09
CA LYS A 194 -19.04 -7.38 -1.34
C LYS A 194 -18.25 -6.61 -2.40
N ILE A 195 -16.93 -6.53 -2.24
CA ILE A 195 -16.07 -5.80 -3.19
C ILE A 195 -16.14 -6.46 -4.58
N ARG A 196 -16.10 -7.79 -4.66
CA ARG A 196 -16.22 -8.51 -5.95
C ARG A 196 -17.58 -8.33 -6.62
N ARG A 197 -18.67 -8.31 -5.85
CA ARG A 197 -20.01 -8.04 -6.39
C ARG A 197 -20.10 -6.64 -6.96
N GLN A 198 -19.59 -5.65 -6.24
CA GLN A 198 -19.55 -4.26 -6.70
C GLN A 198 -18.73 -4.11 -7.98
N ARG A 199 -17.49 -4.64 -7.99
CA ARG A 199 -16.64 -4.68 -9.19
C ARG A 199 -17.36 -5.29 -10.39
N ASN A 200 -18.00 -6.45 -10.21
CA ASN A 200 -18.69 -7.14 -11.29
C ASN A 200 -19.87 -6.33 -11.82
N LYS A 201 -20.59 -5.63 -10.93
CA LYS A 201 -21.67 -4.71 -11.30
C LYS A 201 -21.13 -3.53 -12.11
N ASP A 202 -20.14 -2.82 -11.59
CA ASP A 202 -19.58 -1.63 -12.26
C ASP A 202 -18.97 -1.99 -13.62
N PHE A 203 -18.30 -3.16 -13.70
CA PHE A 203 -17.76 -3.66 -14.96
C PHE A 203 -18.87 -3.96 -15.98
N LEU A 204 -19.96 -4.59 -15.55
CA LEU A 204 -21.11 -4.88 -16.42
C LEU A 204 -21.77 -3.59 -16.89
N ASP A 205 -21.98 -2.63 -15.99
CA ASP A 205 -22.60 -1.34 -16.29
C ASP A 205 -21.75 -0.54 -17.29
N GLN A 206 -20.41 -0.58 -17.16
CA GLN A 206 -19.49 0.15 -18.02
C GLN A 206 -19.22 -0.54 -19.38
N HIS A 207 -19.19 -1.87 -19.43
CA HIS A 207 -18.72 -2.62 -20.61
C HIS A 207 -19.78 -3.50 -21.27
N GLY A 208 -21.00 -3.57 -20.72
CA GLY A 208 -22.10 -4.38 -21.27
C GLY A 208 -21.86 -5.89 -21.24
N ARG A 209 -20.84 -6.37 -20.51
CA ARG A 209 -20.52 -7.80 -20.38
C ARG A 209 -20.03 -8.16 -18.99
N ALA A 210 -20.26 -9.40 -18.58
CA ALA A 210 -19.85 -9.89 -17.26
C ALA A 210 -18.32 -9.93 -17.12
N TYR A 211 -17.80 -9.53 -15.95
CA TYR A 211 -16.38 -9.66 -15.64
C TYR A 211 -15.95 -11.13 -15.55
N ARG A 212 -14.98 -11.51 -16.40
CA ARG A 212 -14.38 -12.84 -16.47
C ARG A 212 -12.86 -12.67 -16.40
N PRO A 213 -12.22 -12.89 -15.23
CA PRO A 213 -10.80 -12.67 -15.07
C PRO A 213 -9.95 -13.36 -16.14
N MET A 214 -10.29 -14.62 -16.47
CA MET A 214 -9.55 -15.42 -17.46
C MET A 214 -9.60 -14.85 -18.88
N ASP A 215 -10.66 -14.11 -19.24
CA ASP A 215 -10.83 -13.53 -20.58
C ASP A 215 -10.28 -12.09 -20.67
N PHE A 216 -9.95 -11.48 -19.52
CA PHE A 216 -9.56 -10.06 -19.42
C PHE A 216 -8.15 -9.84 -18.85
N THR A 217 -7.43 -10.90 -18.46
CA THR A 217 -5.97 -10.87 -18.25
C THR A 217 -5.29 -11.41 -19.51
N PRO A 218 -4.77 -10.54 -20.39
CA PRO A 218 -4.76 -10.82 -21.82
C PRO A 218 -3.72 -11.83 -22.33
N TYR A 219 -2.88 -12.47 -21.50
CA TYR A 219 -1.70 -13.16 -22.02
C TYR A 219 -1.32 -14.54 -21.48
N GLU A 220 -2.13 -15.27 -20.69
CA GLU A 220 -1.74 -16.66 -20.34
C GLU A 220 -2.91 -17.60 -20.04
N ARG A 221 -2.84 -18.84 -20.55
CA ARG A 221 -3.70 -19.95 -20.14
C ARG A 221 -3.40 -20.24 -18.66
N ASN A 222 -4.40 -20.15 -17.79
CA ASN A 222 -4.33 -20.37 -16.33
C ASN A 222 -3.70 -19.24 -15.50
N GLY A 223 -3.37 -18.09 -16.09
CA GLY A 223 -2.73 -16.97 -15.41
C GLY A 223 -3.71 -15.87 -15.01
N ARG A 224 -3.92 -15.63 -13.72
CA ARG A 224 -4.63 -14.42 -13.25
C ARG A 224 -3.58 -13.36 -12.94
N TYR A 225 -3.23 -12.50 -13.92
CA TYR A 225 -2.33 -11.41 -13.60
C TYR A 225 -3.04 -10.51 -12.59
N ALA A 226 -2.51 -10.43 -11.38
CA ALA A 226 -3.09 -9.58 -10.37
C ALA A 226 -2.94 -8.13 -10.84
N TRP A 227 -4.04 -7.39 -10.89
CA TRP A 227 -4.08 -6.03 -11.43
C TRP A 227 -3.14 -5.08 -10.71
N TRP A 228 -2.71 -5.42 -9.50
CA TRP A 228 -1.80 -4.60 -8.70
C TRP A 228 -0.32 -4.78 -9.02
N CYS A 229 0.09 -5.80 -9.79
CA CYS A 229 1.49 -6.06 -10.13
C CYS A 229 1.99 -5.11 -11.23
N ASP A 230 3.27 -4.73 -11.17
CA ASP A 230 3.85 -3.78 -12.14
C ASP A 230 3.84 -4.32 -13.58
N ILE A 231 4.06 -5.64 -13.74
CA ILE A 231 4.01 -6.29 -15.06
C ILE A 231 2.65 -6.06 -15.73
N GLN A 232 1.56 -6.24 -14.97
CA GLN A 232 0.21 -6.06 -15.49
C GLN A 232 -0.12 -4.59 -15.76
N GLN A 233 0.36 -3.70 -14.90
CA GLN A 233 0.23 -2.25 -15.08
C GLN A 233 0.98 -1.76 -16.33
N ASP A 234 2.17 -2.29 -16.60
CA ASP A 234 2.97 -1.96 -17.79
C ASP A 234 2.32 -2.49 -19.08
N ILE A 235 1.83 -3.74 -19.06
CA ILE A 235 1.06 -4.32 -20.17
C ILE A 235 -0.15 -3.45 -20.49
N PHE A 236 -0.92 -3.07 -19.47
CA PHE A 236 -2.09 -2.21 -19.65
C PHE A 236 -1.71 -0.84 -20.22
N ARG A 237 -0.64 -0.23 -19.72
CA ARG A 237 -0.10 1.02 -20.25
C ARG A 237 0.25 0.88 -21.73
N LYS A 238 0.99 -0.17 -22.11
CA LYS A 238 1.39 -0.46 -23.49
C LYS A 238 0.21 -0.66 -24.44
N MET A 239 -0.92 -1.20 -23.96
CA MET A 239 -2.16 -1.27 -24.74
C MET A 239 -2.74 0.11 -25.01
N LEU A 240 -2.88 0.92 -23.95
CA LEU A 240 -3.44 2.26 -24.06
C LEU A 240 -2.60 3.17 -24.96
N THR A 241 -1.29 2.99 -24.97
CA THR A 241 -0.37 3.77 -25.81
C THR A 241 -0.17 3.18 -27.21
N GLY A 242 -0.75 2.01 -27.52
CA GLY A 242 -0.55 1.33 -28.80
C GLY A 242 0.91 0.92 -29.05
N THR A 243 1.69 0.71 -27.99
CA THR A 243 3.11 0.33 -28.06
C THR A 243 3.35 -1.14 -27.79
N LEU A 244 2.31 -1.89 -27.40
CA LEU A 244 2.43 -3.29 -27.02
C LEU A 244 3.03 -4.18 -28.10
N PHE A 245 2.73 -3.91 -29.37
CA PHE A 245 3.22 -4.69 -30.52
C PHE A 245 4.39 -4.03 -31.26
N ARG A 246 4.90 -2.89 -30.79
CA ARG A 246 5.96 -2.15 -31.52
C ARG A 246 7.30 -2.89 -31.50
N THR A 247 7.64 -3.56 -30.41
CA THR A 247 8.89 -4.35 -30.32
C THR A 247 8.91 -5.58 -31.22
N HIS A 248 7.76 -6.03 -31.74
CA HIS A 248 7.73 -7.12 -32.73
C HIS A 248 7.99 -6.64 -34.16
N LEU A 249 7.83 -5.35 -34.46
CA LEU A 249 8.13 -4.77 -35.77
C LEU A 249 9.63 -4.47 -35.90
N ASP A 250 10.25 -3.93 -34.84
CA ASP A 250 11.69 -3.60 -34.86
C ASP A 250 12.58 -4.86 -34.90
N ASN A 251 12.10 -6.00 -34.38
CA ASN A 251 12.82 -7.29 -34.46
C ASN A 251 12.51 -8.08 -35.74
N ALA A 252 11.50 -7.70 -36.53
CA ALA A 252 11.18 -8.38 -37.79
C ALA A 252 12.07 -7.88 -38.94
N GLU A 253 12.58 -6.64 -38.84
CA GLU A 253 13.54 -6.08 -39.80
C GLU A 253 14.94 -6.70 -39.68
N GLU A 254 15.27 -7.34 -38.55
CA GLU A 254 16.58 -8.01 -38.34
C GLU A 254 16.65 -9.44 -38.94
N TYR A 255 15.53 -10.03 -39.36
CA TYR A 255 15.49 -11.40 -39.91
C TYR A 255 15.31 -11.49 -41.44
N GLU A 256 15.18 -10.37 -42.15
CA GLU A 256 15.03 -10.38 -43.63
C GLU A 256 16.37 -10.33 -44.41
N GLU A 257 17.54 -10.29 -43.75
CA GLU A 257 18.84 -10.24 -44.45
C GLU A 257 19.60 -11.58 -44.59
N GLU A 258 19.09 -12.72 -44.08
CA GLU A 258 19.79 -14.02 -44.17
C GLU A 258 19.18 -15.04 -45.14
N ASP A 259 18.39 -14.62 -46.14
CA ASP A 259 17.94 -15.52 -47.22
C ASP A 259 18.68 -15.23 -48.54
N GLY A 260 19.95 -15.62 -48.57
CA GLY A 260 20.84 -15.36 -49.69
C GLY A 260 21.97 -16.37 -49.85
N SER A 261 21.67 -17.67 -49.95
CA SER A 261 22.38 -18.65 -50.80
C SER A 261 22.18 -20.10 -50.34
N TRP A 262 21.31 -20.83 -51.03
CA TRP A 262 21.47 -22.28 -51.20
C TRP A 262 21.80 -22.57 -52.66
N ARG A 263 23.06 -22.97 -52.90
CA ARG A 263 23.47 -23.84 -54.00
C ARG A 263 24.07 -25.09 -53.38
#